data_AF-A0A1L0FBI3-F1
#
_entry.id   AF-A0A1L0FBI3-F1
#
_cell.length_a   1.000
_cell.length_b   1.000
_cell.length_c   1.000
_cell.angle_alpha   90.00
_cell.angle_beta   90.00
_cell.angle_gamma   90.00
#
_symmetry.space_group_name_H-M   'P 1'
#
loop_
_entity.id
_entity.type
_entity.pdbx_description
1 polymer ?
#
loop_
_entity_poly.entity_id
_entity_poly.type
_entity_poly.pdbx_seq_one_letter_code
_entity_poly.pdbx_strand_id
1 'polypeptide(L)'
;MSLITEQDILDVENKLSLKFDDGSKEFIKCAVTKDIQACPGAGKTTSLIAKLDILASKMPFPNKSGILVLTHTNVAVNEIKSKLGYNGSKILRYPNHVGTFQSFVNKYLAIPMYVKIFGKKPEAIDSEIFNEKLVSLMNSYWVGESILKRCKEYNYKNVEVFLDDLKIYDDKIVLLQSGNREKVMVYSGKQYYNQLKSYLESDVVYQTISK
;
A
#
# COMPACT_ATOMS: atom_id res chain seq x y z
N MET A 1 -21.38 -18.81 28.00
CA MET A 1 -21.49 -17.46 28.60
C MET A 1 -21.17 -16.46 27.50
N SER A 2 -22.04 -15.47 27.25
CA SER A 2 -21.78 -14.46 26.21
C SER A 2 -20.53 -13.67 26.56
N LEU A 3 -19.58 -13.55 25.62
CA LEU A 3 -18.37 -12.74 25.78
C LEU A 3 -18.68 -11.25 25.90
N ILE A 4 -19.85 -10.79 25.47
CA ILE A 4 -20.26 -9.38 25.49
C ILE A 4 -21.60 -9.26 26.24
N THR A 5 -21.65 -8.38 27.23
CA THR A 5 -22.78 -8.12 28.12
C THR A 5 -23.47 -6.79 27.78
N GLU A 6 -24.65 -6.54 28.36
CA GLU A 6 -25.32 -5.23 28.23
C GLU A 6 -24.48 -4.09 28.79
N GLN A 7 -23.78 -4.33 29.90
CA GLN A 7 -22.91 -3.33 30.52
C GLN A 7 -21.78 -2.92 29.57
N ASP A 8 -21.16 -3.88 28.89
CA ASP A 8 -20.10 -3.58 27.92
C ASP A 8 -20.60 -2.67 26.78
N ILE A 9 -21.84 -2.87 26.33
CA ILE A 9 -22.45 -2.04 25.29
C ILE A 9 -22.73 -0.64 25.83
N LEU A 10 -23.28 -0.54 27.04
CA LEU A 10 -23.57 0.74 27.67
C LEU A 10 -22.28 1.56 27.88
N ASP A 11 -21.20 0.92 28.27
CA ASP A 11 -19.89 1.56 28.43
C ASP A 11 -19.36 2.12 27.10
N VAL A 12 -19.49 1.36 26.01
CA VAL A 12 -19.08 1.83 24.68
C VAL A 12 -20.02 2.89 24.11
N GLU A 13 -21.33 2.80 24.33
CA GLU A 13 -22.30 3.85 23.97
C GLU A 13 -21.91 5.19 24.62
N ASN A 14 -21.58 5.16 25.91
CA ASN A 14 -21.12 6.33 26.65
C ASN A 14 -19.79 6.85 26.10
N LYS A 15 -18.83 5.96 25.81
CA LYS A 15 -17.52 6.32 25.24
C LYS A 15 -17.63 6.97 23.87
N LEU A 16 -18.56 6.51 23.05
CA LEU A 16 -18.78 6.99 21.67
C LEU A 16 -19.83 8.10 21.58
N SER A 17 -20.45 8.48 22.70
CA SER A 17 -21.56 9.46 22.76
C SER A 17 -22.68 9.14 21.77
N LEU A 18 -23.08 7.87 21.67
CA LEU A 18 -24.13 7.41 20.74
C LEU A 18 -24.99 6.31 21.36
N LYS A 19 -26.13 6.01 20.73
CA LYS A 19 -26.99 4.88 21.09
C LYS A 19 -27.11 3.91 19.92
N PHE A 20 -26.96 2.62 20.23
CA PHE A 20 -27.16 1.56 19.26
C PHE A 20 -28.64 1.15 19.23
N ASP A 21 -29.17 0.95 18.02
CA ASP A 21 -30.43 0.26 17.83
C ASP A 21 -30.33 -1.23 18.18
N ASP A 22 -31.47 -1.91 18.25
CA ASP A 22 -31.52 -3.31 18.66
C ASP A 22 -30.76 -4.23 17.69
N GLY A 23 -30.79 -3.93 16.38
CA GLY A 23 -30.05 -4.67 15.37
C GLY A 23 -28.54 -4.56 15.53
N SER A 24 -28.04 -3.36 15.85
CA SER A 24 -26.63 -3.11 16.16
C SER A 24 -26.20 -3.81 17.44
N LYS A 25 -27.05 -3.78 18.49
CA LYS A 25 -26.80 -4.52 19.73
C LYS A 25 -26.77 -6.03 19.50
N GLU A 26 -27.67 -6.54 18.67
CA GLU A 26 -27.67 -7.96 18.26
C GLU A 26 -26.38 -8.32 17.53
N PHE A 27 -25.94 -7.51 16.56
CA PHE A 27 -24.69 -7.72 15.85
C PHE A 27 -23.46 -7.67 16.78
N ILE A 28 -23.42 -6.70 17.69
CA ILE A 28 -22.33 -6.56 18.66
C ILE A 28 -22.23 -7.82 19.53
N LYS A 29 -23.35 -8.36 20.02
CA LYS A 29 -23.39 -9.59 20.84
C LYS A 29 -23.18 -10.88 20.05
N CYS A 30 -23.36 -10.85 18.73
CA CYS A 30 -23.34 -12.05 17.89
C CYS A 30 -21.97 -12.77 17.99
N ALA A 31 -21.94 -13.98 18.55
CA ALA A 31 -20.73 -14.80 18.68
C ALA A 31 -20.68 -15.98 17.70
N VAL A 32 -21.62 -16.02 16.75
CA VAL A 32 -21.75 -17.07 15.74
C VAL A 32 -21.49 -16.50 14.35
N THR A 33 -21.26 -17.37 13.37
CA THR A 33 -21.19 -16.98 11.96
C THR A 33 -22.52 -16.38 11.53
N LYS A 34 -22.49 -15.14 11.04
CA LYS A 34 -23.67 -14.43 10.56
C LYS A 34 -23.27 -13.52 9.40
N ASP A 35 -24.08 -13.51 8.34
CA ASP A 35 -24.00 -12.50 7.29
C ASP A 35 -24.81 -11.28 7.73
N ILE A 36 -24.24 -10.09 7.53
CA ILE A 36 -24.82 -8.83 7.98
C ILE A 36 -25.09 -7.97 6.75
N GLN A 37 -26.36 -7.94 6.36
CA GLN A 37 -26.78 -7.16 5.20
C GLN A 37 -26.59 -5.65 5.45
N ALA A 38 -26.05 -4.99 4.45
CA ALA A 38 -25.62 -3.62 4.55
C ALA A 38 -26.58 -2.61 3.90
N CYS A 39 -27.38 -1.88 4.69
CA CYS A 39 -28.04 -0.65 4.22
C CYS A 39 -27.13 0.58 4.35
N PRO A 40 -27.03 1.49 3.37
CA PRO A 40 -26.28 2.74 3.52
C PRO A 40 -26.69 3.52 4.78
N GLY A 41 -25.73 4.07 5.52
CA GLY A 41 -26.00 4.84 6.74
C GLY A 41 -26.37 4.03 8.00
N ALA A 42 -26.54 2.70 7.91
CA ALA A 42 -26.99 1.86 9.03
C ALA A 42 -25.92 1.58 10.11
N GLY A 43 -24.91 2.43 10.30
CA GLY A 43 -23.97 2.34 11.43
C GLY A 43 -23.03 1.12 11.48
N LYS A 44 -23.01 0.24 10.48
CA LYS A 44 -22.22 -1.04 10.49
C LYS A 44 -20.78 -0.89 10.95
N THR A 45 -20.04 0.05 10.37
CA THR A 45 -18.63 0.27 10.72
C THR A 45 -18.50 0.66 12.19
N THR A 46 -19.39 1.53 12.68
CA THR A 46 -19.45 1.94 14.09
C THR A 46 -19.76 0.76 15.01
N SER A 47 -20.75 -0.07 14.67
CA SER A 47 -21.10 -1.27 15.45
C SER A 47 -19.97 -2.30 15.45
N LEU A 48 -19.24 -2.44 14.33
CA LEU A 48 -18.05 -3.32 14.25
C LEU A 48 -16.93 -2.80 15.17
N ILE A 49 -16.67 -1.49 15.14
CA ILE A 49 -15.66 -0.86 15.99
C ILE A 49 -16.03 -0.98 17.46
N ALA A 50 -17.29 -0.78 17.82
CA ALA A 50 -17.78 -0.99 19.17
C ALA A 50 -17.55 -2.42 19.65
N LYS A 51 -17.90 -3.41 18.83
CA LYS A 51 -17.64 -4.82 19.13
C LYS A 51 -16.16 -5.10 19.31
N LEU A 52 -15.32 -4.58 18.42
CA LEU A 52 -13.86 -4.71 18.51
C LEU A 52 -13.32 -4.07 19.79
N ASP A 53 -13.77 -2.87 20.15
CA ASP A 53 -13.33 -2.16 21.37
C ASP A 53 -13.66 -2.95 22.64
N ILE A 54 -14.89 -3.50 22.73
CA ILE A 54 -15.29 -4.39 23.82
C ILE A 54 -14.43 -5.64 23.85
N LEU A 55 -14.22 -6.30 22.71
CA LEU A 55 -13.40 -7.51 22.67
C LEU A 55 -11.94 -7.23 23.06
N ALA A 56 -11.40 -6.06 22.70
CA ALA A 56 -10.05 -5.63 23.06
C ALA A 56 -9.89 -5.41 24.57
N SER A 57 -10.93 -4.92 25.26
CA SER A 57 -10.90 -4.75 26.73
C SER A 57 -10.82 -6.10 27.46
N LYS A 58 -11.31 -7.16 26.82
CA LYS A 58 -11.31 -8.54 27.35
C LYS A 58 -10.09 -9.37 26.95
N MET A 59 -9.14 -8.77 26.23
CA MET A 59 -7.88 -9.42 25.90
C MET A 59 -6.86 -9.33 27.06
N PRO A 60 -6.00 -10.37 27.23
CA PRO A 60 -5.94 -11.59 26.43
C PRO A 60 -7.10 -12.55 26.73
N PHE A 61 -7.61 -13.23 25.71
CA PHE A 61 -8.68 -14.21 25.92
C PHE A 61 -8.16 -15.47 26.65
N PRO A 62 -8.98 -16.13 27.50
CA PRO A 62 -8.54 -17.29 28.28
C PRO A 62 -7.97 -18.46 27.44
N ASN A 63 -8.50 -18.65 26.23
CA ASN A 63 -8.07 -19.68 25.28
C ASN A 63 -6.88 -19.25 24.39
N LYS A 64 -6.29 -18.08 24.64
CA LYS A 64 -5.20 -17.48 23.84
C LYS A 64 -5.53 -17.26 22.36
N SER A 65 -6.82 -17.23 21.99
CA SER A 65 -7.22 -16.91 20.62
C SER A 65 -6.99 -15.42 20.30
N GLY A 66 -7.07 -15.08 19.01
CA GLY A 66 -7.04 -13.70 18.53
C GLY A 66 -8.25 -13.36 17.66
N ILE A 67 -8.32 -12.09 17.27
CA ILE A 67 -9.30 -11.55 16.34
C ILE A 67 -8.67 -11.42 14.96
N LEU A 68 -9.38 -11.90 13.94
CA LEU A 68 -9.06 -11.69 12.54
C LEU A 68 -10.09 -10.75 11.92
N VAL A 69 -9.63 -9.60 11.42
CA VAL A 69 -10.43 -8.67 10.62
C VAL A 69 -9.80 -8.58 9.23
N LEU A 70 -10.60 -8.92 8.22
CA LEU A 70 -10.22 -8.90 6.81
C LEU A 70 -11.05 -7.85 6.07
N THR A 71 -10.38 -7.01 5.29
CA THR A 71 -11.02 -6.01 4.44
C THR A 71 -10.50 -6.07 3.01
N HIS A 72 -11.17 -5.38 2.09
CA HIS A 72 -10.69 -5.23 0.72
C HIS A 72 -9.71 -4.06 0.55
N THR A 73 -9.75 -3.05 1.42
CA THR A 73 -8.95 -1.83 1.24
C THR A 73 -8.22 -1.40 2.52
N ASN A 74 -7.08 -0.75 2.33
CA ASN A 74 -6.32 -0.11 3.42
C ASN A 74 -7.10 1.04 4.07
N VAL A 75 -8.02 1.68 3.34
CA VAL A 75 -8.90 2.73 3.88
C VAL A 75 -9.74 2.19 5.04
N ALA A 76 -10.38 1.02 4.86
CA ALA A 76 -11.17 0.37 5.92
C ALA A 76 -10.29 -0.03 7.12
N VAL A 77 -9.07 -0.50 6.87
CA VAL A 77 -8.10 -0.81 7.94
C VAL A 77 -7.77 0.45 8.74
N ASN A 78 -7.50 1.56 8.05
CA ASN A 78 -7.15 2.82 8.70
C ASN A 78 -8.31 3.40 9.49
N GLU A 79 -9.55 3.28 9.00
CA GLU A 79 -10.75 3.71 9.72
C GLU A 79 -10.95 2.92 11.04
N ILE A 80 -10.74 1.61 11.02
CA ILE A 80 -10.80 0.77 12.22
C ILE A 80 -9.71 1.20 13.22
N LYS A 81 -8.48 1.39 12.73
CA LYS A 81 -7.33 1.79 13.56
C LYS A 81 -7.54 3.14 14.23
N SER A 82 -7.99 4.14 13.47
CA SER A 82 -8.16 5.51 13.98
C SER A 82 -9.25 5.60 15.05
N LYS A 83 -10.35 4.85 14.88
CA LYS A 83 -11.49 4.89 15.79
C LYS A 83 -11.33 4.06 17.08
N LEU A 84 -10.41 3.07 17.10
CA LEU A 84 -10.16 2.26 18.30
C LEU A 84 -9.24 2.92 19.34
N GLY A 85 -8.52 4.00 18.99
CA GLY A 85 -7.66 4.74 19.92
C GLY A 85 -6.66 3.84 20.68
N TYR A 86 -6.57 3.99 22.01
CA TYR A 86 -5.65 3.24 22.88
C TYR A 86 -5.83 1.71 22.78
N ASN A 87 -7.08 1.23 22.69
CA ASN A 87 -7.39 -0.20 22.51
C ASN A 87 -6.99 -0.72 21.13
N GLY A 88 -6.82 0.17 20.13
CA GLY A 88 -6.29 -0.17 18.82
C GLY A 88 -4.93 -0.86 18.92
N SER A 89 -4.07 -0.46 19.85
CA SER A 89 -2.76 -1.10 20.05
C SER A 89 -2.85 -2.58 20.43
N LYS A 90 -3.85 -2.99 21.22
CA LYS A 90 -4.08 -4.40 21.59
C LYS A 90 -4.56 -5.21 20.38
N ILE A 91 -5.52 -4.67 19.63
CA ILE A 91 -6.07 -5.32 18.43
C ILE A 91 -5.04 -5.48 17.31
N LEU A 92 -4.04 -4.59 17.23
CA LEU A 92 -3.02 -4.67 16.19
C LEU A 92 -1.86 -5.60 16.53
N ARG A 93 -1.80 -6.11 17.76
CA ARG A 93 -0.74 -7.00 18.23
C ARG A 93 -1.18 -8.46 18.16
N TYR A 94 -0.20 -9.34 18.05
CA TYR A 94 -0.39 -10.77 18.18
C TYR A 94 -1.17 -11.09 19.49
N PRO A 95 -2.16 -12.01 19.47
CA PRO A 95 -2.51 -12.96 18.40
C PRO A 95 -3.46 -12.44 17.31
N ASN A 96 -3.73 -11.14 17.24
CA ASN A 96 -4.71 -10.57 16.33
C ASN A 96 -4.12 -10.21 14.94
N HIS A 97 -5.00 -10.03 13.96
CA HIS A 97 -4.68 -9.43 12.67
C HIS A 97 -5.82 -8.54 12.19
N VAL A 98 -5.50 -7.29 11.85
CA VAL A 98 -6.41 -6.37 11.15
C VAL A 98 -5.70 -5.89 9.89
N GLY A 99 -6.23 -6.29 8.74
CA GLY A 99 -5.57 -6.04 7.47
C GLY A 99 -6.45 -6.36 6.27
N THR A 100 -5.89 -6.13 5.09
CA THR A 100 -6.52 -6.58 3.85
C THR A 100 -6.36 -8.08 3.67
N PHE A 101 -7.24 -8.70 2.87
CA PHE A 101 -7.06 -10.09 2.42
C PHE A 101 -5.66 -10.35 1.87
N GLN A 102 -5.15 -9.46 1.02
CA GLN A 102 -3.80 -9.56 0.46
C GLN A 102 -2.73 -9.54 1.56
N SER A 103 -2.83 -8.63 2.53
CA SER A 103 -1.84 -8.56 3.63
C SER A 103 -1.86 -9.80 4.52
N PHE A 104 -3.03 -10.41 4.73
CA PHE A 104 -3.18 -11.65 5.49
C PHE A 104 -2.54 -12.82 4.75
N VAL A 105 -2.92 -13.02 3.48
CA VAL A 105 -2.38 -14.09 2.64
C VAL A 105 -0.87 -13.95 2.51
N ASN A 106 -0.36 -12.75 2.24
CA ASN A 106 1.07 -12.52 2.12
C ASN A 106 1.80 -12.87 3.41
N LYS A 107 1.33 -12.36 4.56
CA LYS A 107 2.00 -12.52 5.84
C LYS A 107 2.03 -13.97 6.33
N TYR A 108 0.90 -14.69 6.24
CA TYR A 108 0.75 -15.99 6.89
C TYR A 108 0.84 -17.19 5.95
N LEU A 109 0.65 -16.99 4.64
CA LEU A 109 0.62 -18.09 3.67
C LEU A 109 1.73 -17.94 2.62
N ALA A 110 1.68 -16.88 1.81
CA ALA A 110 2.51 -16.78 0.61
C ALA A 110 3.99 -16.55 0.93
N ILE A 111 4.34 -15.59 1.80
CA ILE A 111 5.75 -15.34 2.15
C ILE A 111 6.37 -16.53 2.89
N PRO A 112 5.73 -17.13 3.91
CA PRO A 112 6.27 -18.33 4.55
C PRO A 112 6.48 -19.49 3.58
N MET A 113 5.52 -19.74 2.68
CA MET A 113 5.65 -20.77 1.65
C MET A 113 6.80 -20.46 0.69
N TYR A 114 6.91 -19.22 0.21
CA TYR A 114 7.99 -18.81 -0.68
C TYR A 114 9.36 -18.99 -0.03
N VAL A 115 9.53 -18.54 1.22
CA VAL A 115 10.79 -18.72 1.97
C VAL A 115 11.11 -20.20 2.13
N LYS A 116 10.10 -21.03 2.42
CA LYS A 116 10.28 -22.49 2.55
C LYS A 116 10.75 -23.14 1.25
N ILE A 117 10.24 -22.70 0.08
CA ILE A 117 10.56 -23.30 -1.23
C ILE A 117 11.89 -22.78 -1.78
N PHE A 118 12.16 -21.47 -1.66
CA PHE A 118 13.26 -20.81 -2.34
C PHE A 118 14.42 -20.39 -1.43
N GLY A 119 14.29 -20.54 -0.10
CA GLY A 119 15.35 -20.21 0.86
C GLY A 119 15.64 -18.71 1.03
N LYS A 120 14.87 -17.84 0.37
CA LYS A 120 14.99 -16.38 0.45
C LYS A 120 13.62 -15.71 0.54
N LYS A 121 13.58 -14.47 1.01
CA LYS A 121 12.33 -13.66 1.03
C LYS A 121 12.01 -13.15 -0.38
N PRO A 122 10.72 -12.96 -0.72
CA PRO A 122 10.36 -12.24 -1.94
C PRO A 122 10.93 -10.82 -1.90
N GLU A 123 11.48 -10.37 -3.03
CA GLU A 123 11.83 -8.97 -3.23
C GLU A 123 10.57 -8.22 -3.69
N ALA A 124 10.25 -7.11 -3.02
CA ALA A 124 9.15 -6.26 -3.43
C ALA A 124 9.58 -5.45 -4.66
N ILE A 125 8.89 -5.67 -5.78
CA ILE A 125 8.97 -4.78 -6.95
C ILE A 125 7.94 -3.69 -6.71
N ASP A 126 8.35 -2.65 -6.00
CA ASP A 126 7.56 -1.44 -5.80
C ASP A 126 8.03 -0.37 -6.79
N SER A 127 7.11 0.15 -7.61
CA SER A 127 7.42 1.15 -8.63
C SER A 127 7.94 2.46 -8.05
N GLU A 128 7.57 2.82 -6.82
CA GLU A 128 8.12 4.00 -6.13
C GLU A 128 9.56 3.72 -5.68
N ILE A 129 9.80 2.58 -5.03
CA ILE A 129 11.16 2.18 -4.62
C ILE A 129 12.08 2.02 -5.84
N PHE A 130 11.57 1.46 -6.93
CA PHE A 130 12.29 1.36 -8.19
C PHE A 130 12.62 2.74 -8.76
N ASN A 131 11.65 3.65 -8.82
CA ASN A 131 11.88 5.02 -9.28
C ASN A 131 12.90 5.76 -8.39
N GLU A 132 12.84 5.61 -7.07
CA GLU A 132 13.82 6.19 -6.14
C GLU A 132 15.24 5.67 -6.41
N LYS A 133 15.38 4.35 -6.59
CA LYS A 133 16.67 3.72 -6.93
C LYS A 133 17.18 4.21 -8.30
N LEU A 134 16.31 4.28 -9.30
CA LEU A 134 16.65 4.74 -10.65
C LEU A 134 17.12 6.21 -10.62
N VAL A 135 16.39 7.08 -9.93
CA VAL A 135 16.77 8.49 -9.74
C VAL A 135 18.11 8.61 -9.02
N SER A 136 18.34 7.83 -7.97
CA SER A 136 19.61 7.80 -7.25
C SER A 136 20.79 7.38 -8.14
N LEU A 137 20.60 6.32 -8.93
CA LEU A 137 21.61 5.86 -9.90
C LEU A 137 21.89 6.94 -10.95
N MET A 138 20.84 7.56 -11.51
CA MET A 138 20.99 8.59 -12.54
C MET A 138 21.68 9.86 -12.01
N ASN A 139 21.40 10.28 -10.77
CA ASN A 139 22.10 11.41 -10.15
C ASN A 139 23.59 11.15 -9.90
N SER A 140 24.04 9.89 -9.94
CA SER A 140 25.47 9.56 -9.80
C SER A 140 26.29 9.93 -11.04
N TYR A 141 25.63 10.26 -12.16
CA TYR A 141 26.25 10.65 -13.42
C TYR A 141 25.70 11.98 -13.91
N TRP A 142 26.57 12.90 -14.31
CA TRP A 142 26.18 14.23 -14.78
C TRP A 142 25.20 14.18 -15.99
N VAL A 143 25.34 13.19 -16.88
CA VAL A 143 24.41 12.92 -17.99
C VAL A 143 23.05 12.44 -17.48
N GLY A 144 23.02 11.59 -16.46
CA GLY A 144 21.79 11.13 -15.83
C GLY A 144 21.04 12.27 -15.13
N GLU A 145 21.75 13.12 -14.39
CA GLU A 145 21.18 14.35 -13.80
C GLU A 145 20.58 15.27 -14.89
N SER A 146 21.26 15.43 -16.02
CA SER A 146 20.78 16.22 -17.15
C SER A 146 19.48 15.66 -17.75
N ILE A 147 19.35 14.33 -17.85
CA ILE A 147 18.12 13.66 -18.29
C ILE A 147 16.99 13.86 -17.26
N LEU A 148 17.27 13.70 -15.96
CA LEU A 148 16.29 13.91 -14.89
C LEU A 148 15.75 15.35 -14.89
N LYS A 149 16.60 16.34 -15.17
CA LYS A 149 16.17 17.73 -15.32
C LYS A 149 15.17 17.88 -16.47
N ARG A 150 15.44 17.26 -17.62
CA ARG A 150 14.51 17.24 -18.76
C ARG A 150 13.20 16.53 -18.40
N CYS A 151 13.26 15.37 -17.75
CA CYS A 151 12.07 14.65 -17.27
C CYS A 151 11.12 15.57 -16.49
N LYS A 152 11.67 16.40 -15.59
CA LYS A 152 10.91 17.41 -14.82
C LYS A 152 10.38 18.54 -15.69
N GLU A 153 11.19 19.09 -16.60
CA GLU A 153 10.76 20.14 -17.53
C GLU A 153 9.57 19.73 -18.42
N TYR A 154 9.46 18.42 -18.72
CA TYR A 154 8.34 17.85 -19.48
C TYR A 154 7.21 17.30 -18.61
N ASN A 155 7.22 17.53 -17.29
CA ASN A 155 6.19 17.10 -16.34
C ASN A 155 5.94 15.57 -16.28
N TYR A 156 6.97 14.76 -16.53
CA TYR A 156 6.89 13.32 -16.31
C TYR A 156 6.97 13.00 -14.82
N LYS A 157 6.02 12.22 -14.31
CA LYS A 157 5.99 11.75 -12.92
C LYS A 157 6.85 10.51 -12.69
N ASN A 158 7.07 9.72 -13.75
CA ASN A 158 7.84 8.48 -13.71
C ASN A 158 9.00 8.61 -14.73
N VAL A 159 10.23 8.36 -14.26
CA VAL A 159 11.44 8.52 -15.06
C VAL A 159 11.60 7.40 -16.08
N GLU A 160 11.20 6.17 -15.75
CA GLU A 160 11.18 5.03 -16.67
C GLU A 160 10.34 5.34 -17.90
N VAL A 161 9.12 5.86 -17.70
CA VAL A 161 8.23 6.26 -18.81
C VAL A 161 8.87 7.36 -19.67
N PHE A 162 9.58 8.31 -19.04
CA PHE A 162 10.30 9.34 -19.79
C PHE A 162 11.43 8.76 -20.64
N LEU A 163 12.17 7.77 -20.12
CA LEU A 163 13.24 7.09 -20.84
C LEU A 163 12.67 6.26 -22.01
N ASP A 164 11.55 5.58 -21.81
CA ASP A 164 10.87 4.79 -22.86
C ASP A 164 10.39 5.67 -24.02
N ASP A 165 10.01 6.92 -23.74
CA ASP A 165 9.60 7.90 -24.76
C ASP A 165 10.79 8.53 -25.50
N LEU A 166 12.04 8.29 -25.08
CA LEU A 166 13.23 8.76 -25.81
C LEU A 166 13.57 7.83 -26.97
N LYS A 167 13.68 8.41 -28.17
CA LYS A 167 14.25 7.72 -29.34
C LYS A 167 15.60 8.28 -29.68
N ILE A 168 16.55 7.38 -29.87
CA ILE A 168 17.93 7.66 -30.23
C ILE A 168 18.08 7.41 -31.73
N TYR A 169 18.50 8.43 -32.46
CA TYR A 169 18.92 8.34 -33.86
C TYR A 169 20.43 8.57 -33.94
N ASP A 170 21.02 8.57 -35.14
CA ASP A 170 22.45 8.85 -35.31
C ASP A 170 22.80 10.34 -35.25
N ASP A 171 21.86 11.19 -35.63
CA ASP A 171 22.03 12.64 -35.73
C ASP A 171 21.32 13.41 -34.61
N LYS A 172 20.44 12.75 -33.84
CA LYS A 172 19.63 13.40 -32.80
C LYS A 172 19.08 12.41 -31.77
N ILE A 173 18.61 12.96 -30.66
CA ILE A 173 17.75 12.28 -29.69
C ILE A 173 16.44 13.05 -29.65
N VAL A 174 15.32 12.35 -29.70
CA VAL A 174 13.98 12.95 -29.68
C VAL A 174 13.16 12.37 -28.52
N LEU A 175 12.19 13.15 -28.06
CA LEU A 175 11.13 12.72 -27.16
C LEU A 175 9.86 12.49 -27.97
N LEU A 176 9.25 11.31 -27.81
CA LEU A 176 7.94 11.00 -28.35
C LEU A 176 6.84 11.70 -27.54
N GLN A 177 5.88 12.28 -28.25
CA GLN A 177 4.72 12.95 -27.66
C GLN A 177 3.43 12.41 -28.28
N SER A 178 2.31 12.69 -27.61
CA SER A 178 0.97 12.28 -28.05
C SER A 178 0.72 12.58 -29.54
N GLY A 179 0.20 11.57 -30.23
CA GLY A 179 -0.05 11.63 -31.68
C GLY A 179 1.20 11.44 -32.55
N ASN A 180 2.18 10.66 -32.09
CA ASN A 180 3.43 10.34 -32.80
C ASN A 180 4.26 11.58 -33.18
N ARG A 181 4.16 12.65 -32.40
CA ARG A 181 4.98 13.84 -32.61
C ARG A 181 6.35 13.62 -31.99
N GLU A 182 7.40 13.94 -32.73
CA GLU A 182 8.77 13.89 -32.23
C GLU A 182 9.25 15.29 -31.90
N LYS A 183 9.77 15.48 -30.70
CA LYS A 183 10.43 16.71 -30.29
C LYS A 183 11.92 16.48 -30.15
N VAL A 184 12.74 17.17 -30.93
CA VAL A 184 14.19 17.04 -30.83
C VAL A 184 14.68 17.59 -29.49
N MET A 185 15.40 16.76 -28.76
CA MET A 185 15.94 17.07 -27.44
C MET A 185 17.39 17.55 -27.53
N VAL A 186 18.18 16.87 -28.37
CA VAL A 186 19.62 17.10 -28.58
C VAL A 186 19.99 16.67 -29.99
N TYR A 187 20.78 17.48 -30.69
CA TYR A 187 21.40 17.12 -31.99
C TYR A 187 22.85 16.64 -31.78
N SER A 188 23.35 15.84 -32.71
CA SER A 188 24.71 15.25 -32.68
C SER A 188 25.84 16.27 -32.66
N GLY A 189 25.59 17.49 -33.16
CA GLY A 189 26.54 18.61 -33.09
C GLY A 189 26.83 19.15 -31.68
N LYS A 190 26.13 18.68 -30.64
CA LYS A 190 26.45 19.05 -29.25
C LYS A 190 27.61 18.22 -28.72
N GLN A 191 28.58 18.86 -28.07
CA GLN A 191 29.80 18.23 -27.54
C GLN A 191 29.53 17.02 -26.63
N TYR A 192 28.39 17.00 -25.94
CA TYR A 192 28.01 15.92 -25.03
C TYR A 192 27.13 14.83 -25.65
N TYR A 193 26.78 14.92 -26.93
CA TYR A 193 25.82 14.01 -27.55
C TYR A 193 26.24 12.54 -27.44
N ASN A 194 27.51 12.22 -27.72
CA ASN A 194 28.01 10.84 -27.65
C ASN A 194 27.94 10.25 -26.24
N GLN A 195 28.19 11.08 -25.22
CA GLN A 195 28.09 10.64 -23.81
C GLN A 195 26.63 10.39 -23.43
N LEU A 196 25.71 11.25 -23.89
CA LEU A 196 24.28 11.07 -23.66
C LEU A 196 23.74 9.83 -24.39
N LYS A 197 24.12 9.63 -25.66
CA LYS A 197 23.74 8.46 -26.48
C LYS A 197 24.22 7.17 -25.81
N SER A 198 25.51 7.08 -25.48
CA SER A 198 26.08 5.91 -24.81
C SER A 198 25.41 5.61 -23.46
N TYR A 199 25.06 6.65 -22.69
CA TYR A 199 24.38 6.49 -21.42
C TYR A 199 22.98 5.89 -21.58
N LEU A 200 22.18 6.42 -22.52
CA LEU A 200 20.84 5.91 -22.81
C LEU A 200 20.87 4.48 -23.40
N GLU A 201 21.86 4.17 -24.25
CA GLU A 201 22.06 2.84 -24.82
C GLU A 201 22.56 1.80 -23.80
N SER A 202 23.13 2.24 -22.67
CA SER A 202 23.67 1.35 -21.63
C SER A 202 22.60 0.65 -20.76
N ASP A 203 21.32 0.85 -21.07
CA ASP A 203 20.15 0.33 -20.35
C ASP A 203 20.24 0.57 -18.83
N VAL A 204 20.19 1.85 -18.46
CA VAL A 204 20.23 2.30 -17.05
C VAL A 204 19.09 1.70 -16.21
N VAL A 205 17.96 1.36 -16.84
CA VAL A 205 16.83 0.68 -16.21
C VAL A 205 17.26 -0.73 -15.78
N TYR A 206 17.84 -1.52 -16.69
CA TYR A 206 18.37 -2.85 -16.35
C TYR A 206 19.45 -2.81 -15.27
N GLN A 207 20.35 -1.82 -15.32
CA GLN A 207 21.38 -1.63 -14.29
C GLN A 207 20.79 -1.41 -12.88
N THR A 208 19.62 -0.78 -12.79
CA THR A 208 18.90 -0.54 -11.53
C THR A 208 18.31 -1.84 -10.94
N ILE A 209 17.91 -2.78 -11.79
CA ILE A 209 17.34 -4.09 -11.38
C ILE A 209 18.45 -5.07 -10.98
N SER A 210 19.63 -4.96 -11.59
CA SER A 210 20.77 -5.87 -11.38
C SER A 210 21.63 -5.60 -10.13
N LYS A 211 21.29 -4.56 -9.33
CA LYS A 211 22.01 -4.14 -8.11
C LYS A 211 21.12 -4.25 -6.87
#